data_AF-A0A7X7NST9-F1
#
_entry.id   AF-A0A7X7NST9-F1
#
_cell.length_a   1.000
_cell.length_b   1.000
_cell.length_c   1.000
_cell.angle_alpha   90.00
_cell.angle_beta   90.00
_cell.angle_gamma   90.00
#
_symmetry.space_group_name_H-M   'P 1'
#
loop_
_entity.id
_entity.type
_entity.pdbx_description
1 polymer ?
#
loop_
_entity_poly.entity_id
_entity_poly.type
_entity_poly.pdbx_seq_one_letter_code
_entity_poly.pdbx_strand_id
1 'polypeptide(L)'
;MSTLFDNVPLPPMTPAQASGSVPVDHAGVPLWALEEEPAPEFAQEPAAAASADPEALLEGLNGPQREAVVHEGSPLLIVAGAGSGKTRVLTHRIAYLLAQRGVQPGQVLAITFTNKAAAEMRERVESLIGPRAKAMWVSTFHSACVRILRREAATVGLKSTFSIYDAADSQRLMAMVIRDLDLDPKRYPARVFCHKVSAAKNELIDEETFAAQVGNNPYEAHVAAAYTDYQRRLRQANALDFDDIISMTVNILQAFPAVREHYRRRFRHVLVDEYQDTNHAQYTLVRELVGTEGEEVPPAELCVVGDADQSI
;
A
#
# COMPACT_ATOMS: atom_id res chain seq x y z
N MET A 1 33.14 5.26 -33.45
CA MET A 1 32.17 5.03 -32.37
C MET A 1 31.19 3.99 -32.89
N SER A 2 31.34 2.76 -32.38
CA SER A 2 30.57 1.58 -32.76
C SER A 2 29.20 1.66 -32.10
N THR A 3 28.12 1.60 -32.87
CA THR A 3 26.75 1.51 -32.37
C THR A 3 26.48 0.09 -31.89
N LEU A 4 25.88 -0.03 -30.71
CA LEU A 4 25.78 -1.24 -29.90
C LEU A 4 24.77 -2.29 -30.40
N PHE A 5 24.41 -2.28 -31.70
CA PHE A 5 23.30 -3.07 -32.26
C PHE A 5 23.56 -3.71 -33.63
N ASP A 6 24.80 -3.70 -34.14
CA ASP A 6 25.11 -4.20 -35.49
C ASP A 6 25.11 -5.75 -35.63
N ASN A 7 24.74 -6.53 -34.60
CA ASN A 7 24.81 -8.00 -34.64
C ASN A 7 23.65 -8.72 -33.95
N VAL A 8 22.41 -8.21 -34.03
CA VAL A 8 21.23 -9.02 -33.69
C VAL A 8 20.62 -9.57 -34.99
N PRO A 9 20.67 -10.88 -35.27
CA PRO A 9 20.06 -11.45 -36.46
C PRO A 9 18.54 -11.41 -36.31
N LEU A 10 17.88 -10.51 -37.03
CA LEU A 10 16.43 -10.53 -37.19
C LEU A 10 16.07 -11.56 -38.27
N PRO A 11 15.05 -12.40 -38.06
CA PRO A 11 14.57 -13.33 -39.09
C PRO A 11 14.03 -12.54 -40.29
N PRO A 12 14.18 -13.05 -41.53
CA PRO A 12 13.74 -12.33 -42.72
C PRO A 12 12.21 -12.26 -42.75
N MET A 13 11.66 -11.04 -42.65
CA MET A 13 10.22 -10.83 -42.88
C MET A 13 9.96 -10.82 -44.39
N THR A 14 9.23 -11.81 -44.88
CA THR A 14 8.72 -11.82 -46.26
C THR A 14 7.55 -10.85 -46.42
N PRO A 15 7.34 -10.21 -47.59
CA PRO A 15 6.32 -9.17 -47.81
C PRO A 15 4.83 -9.62 -47.75
N ALA A 16 4.54 -10.80 -47.20
CA ALA A 16 3.20 -11.38 -47.18
C ALA A 16 2.42 -11.16 -45.86
N GLN A 17 2.99 -10.48 -44.86
CA GLN A 17 2.33 -10.25 -43.56
C GLN A 17 1.67 -8.87 -43.40
N ALA A 18 1.54 -8.12 -44.49
CA ALA A 18 0.88 -6.80 -44.51
C ALA A 18 -0.56 -6.86 -45.06
N SER A 19 -1.27 -7.97 -44.89
CA SER A 19 -2.74 -8.07 -44.98
C SER A 19 -3.17 -9.50 -44.63
N GLY A 20 -3.71 -9.72 -43.43
CA GLY A 20 -4.24 -11.03 -43.05
C GLY A 20 -5.20 -10.90 -41.89
N SER A 21 -6.50 -11.00 -42.18
CA SER A 21 -7.52 -11.21 -41.16
C SER A 21 -7.18 -12.47 -40.37
N VAL A 22 -6.97 -12.33 -39.06
CA VAL A 22 -6.75 -13.47 -38.17
C VAL A 22 -8.01 -14.33 -38.19
N PRO A 23 -7.94 -15.62 -38.58
CA PRO A 23 -9.09 -16.50 -38.53
C PRO A 23 -9.60 -16.61 -37.10
N VAL A 24 -10.89 -16.33 -36.90
CA VAL A 24 -11.57 -16.45 -35.62
C VAL A 24 -12.69 -17.48 -35.73
N ASP A 25 -13.07 -18.11 -34.63
CA ASP A 25 -14.26 -18.94 -34.58
C ASP A 25 -15.55 -18.07 -34.65
N HIS A 26 -16.70 -18.74 -34.61
CA HIS A 26 -18.02 -18.10 -34.63
C HIS A 26 -18.29 -17.20 -33.40
N ALA A 27 -17.46 -17.28 -32.35
CA ALA A 27 -17.51 -16.43 -31.17
C ALA A 27 -16.46 -15.29 -31.21
N GLY A 28 -15.65 -15.21 -32.27
CA GLY A 28 -14.63 -14.18 -32.43
C GLY A 28 -13.29 -14.49 -31.75
N VAL A 29 -13.06 -15.72 -31.30
CA VAL A 29 -11.80 -16.16 -30.68
C VAL A 29 -10.79 -16.55 -31.77
N PRO A 30 -9.56 -16.00 -31.77
CA PRO A 30 -8.53 -16.38 -32.72
C PRO A 30 -8.23 -17.88 -32.68
N LEU A 31 -8.26 -18.55 -33.83
CA LEU A 31 -8.13 -20.02 -33.89
C LEU A 31 -6.80 -20.55 -33.32
N TRP A 32 -5.73 -19.75 -33.34
CA TRP A 32 -4.45 -20.12 -32.72
C TRP A 32 -4.51 -20.20 -31.17
N ALA A 33 -5.47 -19.51 -30.54
CA ALA A 33 -5.68 -19.59 -29.09
C ALA A 33 -6.42 -20.88 -28.66
N LEU A 34 -6.98 -21.62 -29.62
CA LEU A 34 -7.62 -22.92 -29.39
C LEU A 34 -6.65 -24.10 -29.59
N GLU A 35 -5.45 -23.84 -30.11
CA GLU A 35 -4.40 -24.84 -30.37
C GLU A 35 -3.34 -24.89 -29.26
N GLU A 36 -3.42 -24.04 -28.23
CA GLU A 36 -2.59 -24.18 -27.03
C GLU A 36 -3.01 -25.44 -26.27
N GLU A 37 -2.09 -26.40 -26.14
CA GLU A 37 -2.26 -27.52 -25.22
C GLU A 37 -2.68 -26.98 -23.85
N PRO A 38 -3.66 -27.63 -23.18
CA PRO A 38 -4.18 -27.13 -21.93
C PRO A 38 -2.99 -26.88 -20.98
N ALA A 39 -2.91 -25.65 -20.46
CA ALA A 39 -1.99 -25.31 -19.39
C ALA A 39 -2.05 -26.43 -18.35
N PRO A 40 -0.91 -26.92 -17.84
CA PRO A 40 -0.90 -28.08 -16.96
C PRO A 40 -1.91 -27.82 -15.86
N GLU A 41 -2.92 -28.69 -15.76
CA GLU A 41 -3.80 -28.73 -14.60
C GLU A 41 -2.87 -28.69 -13.39
N PHE A 42 -2.93 -27.61 -12.62
CA PHE A 42 -2.35 -27.59 -11.30
C PHE A 42 -3.14 -28.62 -10.51
N ALA A 43 -2.75 -29.88 -10.63
CA ALA A 43 -3.07 -30.90 -9.66
C ALA A 43 -2.74 -30.27 -8.31
N GLN A 44 -3.77 -30.03 -7.50
CA GLN A 44 -3.59 -29.69 -6.11
C GLN A 44 -2.98 -30.93 -5.47
N GLU A 45 -1.67 -31.10 -5.62
CA GLU A 45 -0.91 -31.94 -4.72
C GLU A 45 -1.15 -31.37 -3.32
N PRO A 46 -1.66 -32.16 -2.36
CA PRO A 46 -1.77 -31.69 -1.00
C PRO A 46 -0.33 -31.53 -0.50
N ALA A 47 0.18 -30.30 -0.58
CA ALA A 47 1.43 -29.92 0.05
C ALA A 47 1.30 -30.31 1.52
N ALA A 48 2.00 -31.38 1.91
CA ALA A 48 1.98 -31.92 3.26
C ALA A 48 2.22 -30.78 4.25
N ALA A 49 1.15 -30.42 4.94
CA ALA A 49 1.08 -29.27 5.80
C ALA A 49 1.98 -29.53 7.02
N ALA A 50 3.04 -28.72 7.17
CA ALA A 50 3.35 -28.22 8.50
C ALA A 50 2.31 -27.13 8.83
N SER A 51 1.03 -27.51 8.92
CA SER A 51 0.05 -26.65 9.57
C SER A 51 0.38 -26.75 11.06
N ALA A 52 0.86 -25.67 11.65
CA ALA A 52 0.97 -25.59 13.10
C ALA A 52 -0.38 -26.03 13.70
N ASP A 53 -0.35 -26.94 14.68
CA ASP A 53 -1.55 -27.37 15.38
C ASP A 53 -2.25 -26.12 15.96
N PRO A 54 -3.51 -25.85 15.58
CA PRO A 54 -4.26 -24.69 16.06
C PRO A 54 -4.29 -24.55 17.57
N GLU A 55 -4.34 -25.66 18.32
CA GLU A 55 -4.31 -25.60 19.79
C GLU A 55 -2.92 -25.26 20.33
N ALA A 56 -1.86 -25.77 19.70
CA ALA A 56 -0.48 -25.42 20.06
C ALA A 56 -0.20 -23.92 19.85
N LEU A 57 -0.84 -23.28 18.87
CA LEU A 57 -0.76 -21.82 18.67
C LEU A 57 -1.42 -21.02 19.80
N LEU A 58 -2.29 -21.64 20.60
CA LEU A 58 -2.97 -20.98 21.73
C LEU A 58 -2.29 -21.26 23.08
N GLU A 59 -1.30 -22.16 23.11
CA GLU A 59 -0.57 -22.51 24.32
C GLU A 59 0.23 -21.31 24.87
N GLY A 60 0.16 -21.12 26.19
CA GLY A 60 0.87 -20.06 26.89
C GLY A 60 0.36 -18.63 26.61
N LEU A 61 -0.80 -18.48 25.97
CA LEU A 61 -1.54 -17.22 25.93
C LEU A 61 -2.44 -17.12 27.18
N ASN A 62 -2.55 -15.91 27.75
CA ASN A 62 -3.54 -15.67 28.79
C ASN A 62 -4.96 -15.55 28.18
N GLY A 63 -6.00 -15.49 29.02
CA GLY A 63 -7.40 -15.43 28.57
C GLY A 63 -7.66 -14.34 27.52
N PRO A 64 -7.38 -13.04 27.82
CA PRO A 64 -7.55 -11.96 26.85
C PRO A 64 -6.74 -12.11 25.56
N GLN A 65 -5.49 -12.60 25.64
CA GLN A 65 -4.67 -12.87 24.45
C GLN A 65 -5.28 -13.97 23.59
N ARG A 66 -5.78 -15.05 24.21
CA ARG A 66 -6.46 -16.15 23.51
C ARG A 66 -7.73 -15.65 22.82
N GLU A 67 -8.56 -14.89 23.53
CA GLU A 67 -9.77 -14.26 22.99
C GLU A 67 -9.45 -13.40 21.76
N ALA A 68 -8.41 -12.57 21.84
CA ALA A 68 -7.96 -11.75 20.72
C ALA A 68 -7.44 -12.56 19.53
N VAL A 69 -6.80 -13.71 19.76
CA VAL A 69 -6.29 -14.58 18.69
C VAL A 69 -7.44 -15.29 17.96
N VAL A 70 -8.44 -15.78 18.70
CA VAL A 70 -9.55 -16.57 18.13
C VAL A 70 -10.74 -15.74 17.65
N HIS A 71 -10.76 -14.44 17.95
CA HIS A 71 -11.84 -13.54 17.56
C HIS A 71 -12.11 -13.53 16.03
N GLU A 72 -13.38 -13.51 15.64
CA GLU A 72 -13.86 -13.59 14.26
C GLU A 72 -15.00 -12.59 13.99
N GLY A 73 -15.13 -12.16 12.73
CA GLY A 73 -16.28 -11.38 12.26
C GLY A 73 -16.09 -9.86 12.44
N SER A 74 -16.54 -9.31 13.56
CA SER A 74 -16.58 -7.86 13.77
C SER A 74 -15.20 -7.21 13.82
N PRO A 75 -15.07 -5.88 13.62
CA PRO A 75 -13.80 -5.20 13.87
C PRO A 75 -13.33 -5.39 15.32
N LEU A 76 -12.05 -5.73 15.50
CA LEU A 76 -11.41 -5.95 16.80
C LEU A 76 -10.45 -4.80 17.12
N LEU A 77 -10.64 -4.16 18.27
CA LEU A 77 -9.69 -3.23 18.87
C LEU A 77 -9.07 -3.86 20.11
N ILE A 78 -7.75 -3.99 20.11
CA ILE A 78 -6.97 -4.48 21.24
C ILE A 78 -6.26 -3.29 21.89
N VAL A 79 -6.73 -2.91 23.08
CA VAL A 79 -6.09 -1.88 23.90
C VAL A 79 -5.11 -2.57 24.85
N ALA A 80 -3.82 -2.31 24.69
CA ALA A 80 -2.81 -3.08 25.39
C ALA A 80 -1.56 -2.24 25.69
N GLY A 81 -1.22 -2.16 26.98
CA GLY A 81 -0.07 -1.40 27.48
C GLY A 81 1.28 -1.95 27.02
N ALA A 82 2.36 -1.22 27.31
CA ALA A 82 3.73 -1.70 27.12
C ALA A 82 3.95 -3.09 27.76
N GLY A 83 4.64 -4.00 27.06
CA GLY A 83 4.99 -5.32 27.58
C GLY A 83 3.84 -6.34 27.68
N SER A 84 2.61 -5.98 27.32
CA SER A 84 1.42 -6.86 27.33
C SER A 84 1.44 -8.00 26.30
N GLY A 85 2.42 -8.03 25.41
CA GLY A 85 2.53 -9.02 24.35
C GLY A 85 1.75 -8.69 23.07
N LYS A 86 1.46 -7.41 22.77
CA LYS A 86 0.82 -6.92 21.53
C LYS A 86 1.28 -7.68 20.27
N THR A 87 2.58 -7.67 20.01
CA THR A 87 3.17 -8.33 18.84
C THR A 87 3.01 -9.85 18.89
N ARG A 88 3.03 -10.47 20.07
CA ARG A 88 2.77 -11.91 20.22
C ARG A 88 1.32 -12.23 19.84
N VAL A 89 0.36 -11.43 20.29
CA VAL A 89 -1.05 -11.60 19.92
C VAL A 89 -1.25 -11.49 18.40
N LEU A 90 -0.70 -10.46 17.77
CA LEU A 90 -0.82 -10.27 16.32
C LEU A 90 -0.22 -11.42 15.51
N THR A 91 0.98 -11.87 15.87
CA THR A 91 1.68 -12.96 15.17
C THR A 91 0.97 -14.31 15.35
N HIS A 92 0.50 -14.61 16.56
CA HIS A 92 -0.31 -15.81 16.82
C HIS A 92 -1.68 -15.75 16.15
N ARG A 93 -2.34 -14.57 16.09
CA ARG A 93 -3.59 -14.38 15.34
C ARG A 93 -3.41 -14.71 13.87
N ILE A 94 -2.36 -14.18 13.24
CA ILE A 94 -2.03 -14.50 11.84
C ILE A 94 -1.84 -16.01 11.66
N ALA A 95 -1.03 -16.64 12.52
CA ALA A 95 -0.79 -18.08 12.43
C ALA A 95 -2.09 -18.88 12.58
N TYR A 96 -2.95 -18.49 13.51
CA TYR A 96 -4.25 -19.12 13.76
C TYR A 96 -5.22 -18.96 12.58
N LEU A 97 -5.30 -17.76 11.98
CA LEU A 97 -6.09 -17.53 10.76
C LEU A 97 -5.70 -18.51 9.64
N LEU A 98 -4.40 -18.72 9.44
CA LEU A 98 -3.88 -19.58 8.39
C LEU A 98 -4.07 -21.08 8.72
N ALA A 99 -3.84 -21.47 9.98
CA ALA A 99 -3.89 -22.87 10.40
C ALA A 99 -5.32 -23.38 10.61
N GLN A 100 -6.17 -22.61 11.29
CA GLN A 100 -7.53 -23.03 11.68
C GLN A 100 -8.59 -22.59 10.67
N ARG A 101 -8.50 -21.35 10.17
CA ARG A 101 -9.57 -20.75 9.34
C ARG A 101 -9.32 -20.89 7.85
N GLY A 102 -8.24 -21.58 7.43
CA GLY A 102 -7.93 -21.82 6.02
C GLY A 102 -7.62 -20.55 5.23
N VAL A 103 -7.29 -19.44 5.91
CA VAL A 103 -6.96 -18.16 5.27
C VAL A 103 -5.68 -18.32 4.46
N GLN A 104 -5.68 -17.84 3.22
CA GLN A 104 -4.48 -17.88 2.40
C GLN A 104 -3.52 -16.76 2.80
N PRO A 105 -2.19 -16.98 2.81
CA PRO A 105 -1.21 -15.95 3.16
C PRO A 105 -1.39 -14.64 2.37
N GLY A 106 -1.69 -14.74 1.07
CA GLY A 106 -1.93 -13.57 0.22
C GLY A 106 -3.15 -12.72 0.61
N GLN A 107 -4.02 -13.23 1.49
CA GLN A 107 -5.21 -12.55 2.00
C GLN A 107 -4.97 -11.71 3.26
N VAL A 108 -3.77 -11.78 3.82
CA VAL A 108 -3.40 -11.06 5.05
C VAL A 108 -2.53 -9.86 4.74
N LEU A 109 -2.97 -8.69 5.21
CA LEU A 109 -2.20 -7.45 5.26
C LEU A 109 -1.96 -7.07 6.72
N ALA A 110 -0.71 -7.10 7.18
CA ALA A 110 -0.28 -6.63 8.48
C ALA A 110 0.58 -5.37 8.33
N ILE A 111 0.14 -4.28 8.95
CA ILE A 111 0.76 -2.96 8.89
C ILE A 111 1.39 -2.61 10.23
N THR A 112 2.63 -2.14 10.21
CA THR A 112 3.35 -1.61 11.37
C THR A 112 3.92 -0.22 11.09
N PHE A 113 4.32 0.53 12.11
CA PHE A 113 4.87 1.88 11.91
C PHE A 113 6.33 1.91 11.44
N THR A 114 7.14 0.94 11.87
CA THR A 114 8.58 0.92 11.55
C THR A 114 8.97 -0.28 10.70
N ASN A 115 10.02 -0.12 9.89
CA ASN A 115 10.59 -1.23 9.12
C ASN A 115 11.14 -2.35 10.04
N LYS A 116 11.66 -1.97 11.21
CA LYS A 116 12.13 -2.91 12.22
C LYS A 116 10.97 -3.76 12.75
N ALA A 117 9.86 -3.14 13.15
CA ALA A 117 8.67 -3.86 13.61
C ALA A 117 8.10 -4.79 12.52
N ALA A 118 8.04 -4.33 11.27
CA ALA A 118 7.60 -5.17 10.14
C ALA A 118 8.52 -6.39 9.94
N ALA A 119 9.84 -6.20 10.07
CA ALA A 119 10.81 -7.29 9.95
C ALA A 119 10.69 -8.31 11.08
N GLU A 120 10.63 -7.83 12.34
CA GLU A 120 10.45 -8.69 13.51
C GLU A 120 9.11 -9.45 13.48
N MET A 121 8.02 -8.79 13.09
CA MET A 121 6.72 -9.44 12.93
C MET A 121 6.78 -10.52 11.85
N ARG A 122 7.44 -10.25 10.71
CA ARG A 122 7.60 -11.24 9.63
C ARG A 122 8.39 -12.46 10.09
N GLU A 123 9.51 -12.26 10.78
CA GLU A 123 10.34 -13.34 11.32
C GLU A 123 9.54 -14.22 12.30
N ARG A 124 8.77 -13.61 13.19
CA ARG A 124 7.93 -14.33 14.14
C ARG A 124 6.83 -15.13 13.44
N VAL A 125 6.15 -14.55 12.45
CA VAL A 125 5.16 -15.30 11.67
C VAL A 125 5.82 -16.45 10.92
N GLU A 126 6.97 -16.22 10.26
CA GLU A 126 7.73 -17.28 9.57
C GLU A 126 8.15 -18.41 10.51
N SER A 127 8.50 -18.12 11.77
CA SER A 127 8.79 -19.18 12.76
C SER A 127 7.58 -20.02 13.15
N LEU A 128 6.36 -19.49 13.04
CA LEU A 128 5.13 -20.18 13.43
C LEU A 128 4.54 -21.02 12.30
N ILE A 129 4.57 -20.51 11.06
CA ILE A 129 3.89 -21.13 9.90
C ILE A 129 4.82 -21.45 8.73
N GLY A 130 6.12 -21.26 8.90
CA GLY A 130 7.13 -21.56 7.90
C GLY A 130 7.12 -20.63 6.67
N PRO A 131 7.70 -21.08 5.55
CA PRO A 131 7.94 -20.25 4.37
C PRO A 131 6.68 -19.66 3.71
N ARG A 132 5.49 -20.21 3.99
CA ARG A 132 4.20 -19.69 3.49
C ARG A 132 3.94 -18.24 3.92
N ALA A 133 4.54 -17.81 5.03
CA ALA A 133 4.49 -16.42 5.50
C ALA A 133 4.98 -15.39 4.46
N LYS A 134 5.90 -15.78 3.56
CA LYS A 134 6.52 -14.86 2.58
C LYS A 134 5.54 -14.30 1.55
N ALA A 135 4.41 -14.98 1.32
CA ALA A 135 3.38 -14.51 0.40
C ALA A 135 2.46 -13.43 1.02
N MET A 136 2.50 -13.26 2.34
CA MET A 136 1.74 -12.21 3.04
C MET A 136 2.33 -10.83 2.83
N TRP A 137 1.52 -9.81 3.08
CA TRP A 137 2.02 -8.43 3.18
C TRP A 137 2.18 -8.08 4.65
N VAL A 138 3.42 -8.18 5.14
CA VAL A 138 3.82 -7.60 6.44
C VAL A 138 4.69 -6.40 6.09
N SER A 139 4.27 -5.18 6.40
CA SER A 139 4.92 -3.97 5.87
C SER A 139 4.61 -2.72 6.68
N THR A 140 5.33 -1.63 6.44
CA THR A 140 4.86 -0.31 6.87
C THR A 140 3.76 0.21 5.95
N PHE A 141 3.01 1.23 6.39
CA PHE A 141 2.04 1.96 5.56
C PHE A 141 2.66 2.35 4.21
N HIS A 142 3.80 3.04 4.25
CA HIS A 142 4.52 3.50 3.07
C HIS A 142 4.97 2.34 2.17
N SER A 143 5.45 1.24 2.74
CA SER A 143 5.88 0.08 1.95
C SER A 143 4.70 -0.59 1.23
N ALA A 144 3.53 -0.68 1.87
CA ALA A 144 2.31 -1.18 1.25
C ALA A 144 1.84 -0.25 0.11
N CYS A 145 1.77 1.06 0.38
CA CYS A 145 1.36 2.07 -0.58
C CYS A 145 2.31 2.15 -1.79
N VAL A 146 3.63 2.13 -1.58
CA VAL A 146 4.60 2.08 -2.69
C VAL A 146 4.34 0.83 -3.54
N ARG A 147 4.12 -0.34 -2.93
CA ARG A 147 3.83 -1.56 -3.69
C ARG A 147 2.55 -1.44 -4.53
N ILE A 148 1.50 -0.82 -3.99
CA ILE A 148 0.26 -0.52 -4.73
C ILE A 148 0.54 0.46 -5.86
N LEU A 149 1.14 1.62 -5.57
CA LEU A 149 1.43 2.67 -6.55
C LEU A 149 2.30 2.18 -7.69
N ARG A 150 3.31 1.34 -7.42
CA ARG A 150 4.16 0.77 -8.48
C ARG A 150 3.37 -0.11 -9.44
N ARG A 151 2.37 -0.84 -8.94
CA ARG A 151 1.51 -1.72 -9.72
C ARG A 151 0.44 -0.95 -10.48
N GLU A 152 -0.13 0.08 -9.86
CA GLU A 152 -1.23 0.89 -10.41
C GLU A 152 -0.76 2.18 -11.11
N ALA A 153 0.55 2.39 -11.27
CA ALA A 153 1.11 3.66 -11.76
C ALA A 153 0.49 4.09 -13.10
N ALA A 154 0.30 3.14 -14.02
CA ALA A 154 -0.29 3.39 -15.33
C ALA A 154 -1.74 3.91 -15.25
N THR A 155 -2.51 3.49 -14.24
CA THR A 155 -3.90 3.89 -14.02
C THR A 155 -4.03 5.40 -13.77
N VAL A 156 -3.00 6.03 -13.19
CA VAL A 156 -2.97 7.47 -12.88
C VAL A 156 -1.99 8.27 -13.72
N GLY A 157 -1.49 7.70 -14.83
CA GLY A 157 -0.52 8.38 -15.68
C GLY A 157 0.84 8.64 -15.02
N LEU A 158 1.14 7.96 -13.91
CA LEU A 158 2.46 7.97 -13.28
C LEU A 158 3.33 6.90 -13.94
N LYS A 159 4.64 7.13 -14.00
CA LYS A 159 5.57 6.05 -14.36
C LYS A 159 5.88 5.24 -13.12
N SER A 160 5.83 3.92 -13.23
CA SER A 160 6.15 3.00 -12.14
C SER A 160 7.59 3.12 -11.64
N THR A 161 8.46 3.91 -12.29
CA THR A 161 9.84 4.22 -11.88
C THR A 161 9.98 5.55 -11.13
N PHE A 162 8.89 6.12 -10.60
CA PHE A 162 8.95 7.37 -9.80
C PHE A 162 9.99 7.36 -8.69
N SER A 163 10.64 8.49 -8.45
CA SER A 163 11.57 8.67 -7.33
C SER A 163 10.80 8.98 -6.04
N ILE A 164 11.33 8.57 -4.89
CA ILE A 164 10.79 8.94 -3.58
C ILE A 164 11.74 9.95 -2.97
N TYR A 165 11.25 11.15 -2.69
CA TYR A 165 12.03 12.22 -2.08
C TYR A 165 12.04 12.05 -0.56
N ASP A 166 13.23 12.12 0.02
CA ASP A 166 13.37 12.19 1.48
C ASP A 166 13.12 13.62 2.01
N ALA A 167 13.21 13.81 3.33
CA ALA A 167 12.98 15.11 3.94
C ALA A 167 13.97 16.20 3.46
N ALA A 168 15.22 15.83 3.15
CA ALA A 168 16.22 16.77 2.66
C ALA A 168 15.95 17.14 1.19
N ASP A 169 15.57 16.17 0.36
CA ASP A 169 15.15 16.38 -1.03
C ASP A 169 13.94 17.33 -1.09
N SER A 170 12.89 17.05 -0.30
CA SER A 170 11.68 17.87 -0.23
C SER A 170 11.97 19.29 0.26
N GLN A 171 12.81 19.46 1.29
CA GLN A 171 13.22 20.78 1.76
C GLN A 171 14.03 21.56 0.72
N ARG A 172 14.92 20.88 -0.02
CA ARG A 172 15.68 21.52 -1.11
C ARG A 172 14.75 21.97 -2.23
N LEU A 173 13.79 21.14 -2.62
CA LEU A 173 12.79 21.50 -3.62
C LEU A 173 11.95 22.70 -3.17
N MET A 174 11.45 22.68 -1.94
CA MET A 174 10.68 23.80 -1.37
C MET A 174 11.51 25.09 -1.29
N ALA A 175 12.80 25.01 -0.96
CA ALA A 175 13.68 26.18 -0.96
C ALA A 175 13.87 26.79 -2.36
N MET A 176 13.89 25.96 -3.41
CA MET A 176 13.88 26.44 -4.80
C MET A 176 12.56 27.13 -5.16
N VAL A 177 11.43 26.53 -4.76
CA VAL A 177 10.10 27.12 -4.95
C VAL A 177 9.97 28.50 -4.29
N ILE A 178 10.38 28.62 -3.03
CA ILE A 178 10.34 29.88 -2.27
C ILE A 178 11.15 30.98 -2.97
N ARG A 179 12.32 30.63 -3.50
CA ARG A 179 13.16 31.57 -4.24
C ARG A 179 12.49 32.03 -5.53
N ASP A 180 11.89 31.11 -6.28
CA ASP A 180 11.26 31.41 -7.56
C ASP A 180 9.94 32.22 -7.40
N LEU A 181 9.32 32.15 -6.21
CA LEU A 181 8.20 33.00 -5.81
C LEU A 181 8.63 34.37 -5.25
N ASP A 182 9.92 34.68 -5.27
CA ASP A 182 10.51 35.92 -4.73
C ASP A 182 10.18 36.16 -3.24
N LEU A 183 10.10 35.08 -2.46
CA LEU A 183 9.83 35.13 -1.03
C LEU A 183 11.14 35.16 -0.23
N ASP A 184 11.23 36.05 0.77
CA ASP A 184 12.38 36.12 1.67
C ASP A 184 12.51 34.81 2.49
N PRO A 185 13.59 34.01 2.31
CA PRO A 185 13.79 32.76 3.02
C PRO A 185 13.90 32.90 4.54
N LYS A 186 14.23 34.11 5.04
CA LYS A 186 14.25 34.39 6.49
C LYS A 186 12.84 34.49 7.06
N ARG A 187 11.91 35.05 6.29
CA ARG A 187 10.50 35.22 6.68
C ARG A 187 9.67 33.98 6.38
N TYR A 188 10.01 33.25 5.31
CA TYR A 188 9.31 32.06 4.85
C TYR A 188 10.29 30.88 4.74
N PRO A 189 10.72 30.27 5.87
CA PRO A 189 11.68 29.17 5.82
C PRO A 189 11.09 27.91 5.17
N ALA A 190 11.81 27.29 4.25
CA ALA A 190 11.39 26.08 3.52
C ALA A 190 10.90 24.96 4.43
N ARG A 191 11.59 24.73 5.55
CA ARG A 191 11.20 23.72 6.55
C ARG A 191 9.79 23.95 7.10
N VAL A 192 9.41 25.21 7.36
CA VAL A 192 8.08 25.55 7.89
C VAL A 192 7.00 25.32 6.83
N PHE A 193 7.29 25.66 5.58
CA PHE A 193 6.39 25.42 4.46
C PHE A 193 6.20 23.91 4.20
N CYS A 194 7.28 23.13 4.20
CA CYS A 194 7.19 21.67 4.12
C CYS A 194 6.32 21.09 5.24
N HIS A 195 6.46 21.57 6.48
CA HIS A 195 5.62 21.09 7.59
C HIS A 195 4.12 21.42 7.37
N LYS A 196 3.80 22.60 6.83
CA LYS A 196 2.41 22.97 6.50
C LYS A 196 1.84 22.12 5.38
N VAL A 197 2.63 21.85 4.34
CA VAL A 197 2.27 20.96 3.23
C VAL A 197 2.05 19.53 3.74
N SER A 198 2.97 19.01 4.56
CA SER A 198 2.86 17.69 5.16
C SER A 198 1.60 17.55 6.01
N ALA A 199 1.30 18.55 6.86
CA ALA A 199 0.07 18.57 7.64
C ALA A 199 -1.19 18.55 6.75
N ALA A 200 -1.20 19.32 5.66
CA ALA A 200 -2.31 19.30 4.70
C ALA A 200 -2.48 17.91 4.04
N LYS A 201 -1.39 17.30 3.57
CA LYS A 201 -1.41 15.96 2.95
C LYS A 201 -1.86 14.87 3.92
N ASN A 202 -1.46 14.96 5.20
CA ASN A 202 -1.88 14.02 6.24
C ASN A 202 -3.39 14.11 6.54
N GLU A 203 -4.02 15.24 6.24
CA GLU A 203 -5.48 15.45 6.26
C GLU A 203 -6.13 15.23 4.88
N LEU A 204 -5.40 14.67 3.91
CA LEU A 204 -5.83 14.44 2.53
C LEU A 204 -6.27 15.72 1.79
N ILE A 205 -5.66 16.87 2.13
CA ILE A 205 -5.88 18.15 1.47
C ILE A 205 -4.82 18.34 0.38
N ASP A 206 -5.24 18.28 -0.89
CA ASP A 206 -4.39 18.53 -2.05
C ASP A 206 -4.11 20.03 -2.28
N GLU A 207 -3.25 20.35 -3.24
CA GLU A 207 -2.82 21.73 -3.48
C GLU A 207 -3.98 22.66 -3.92
N GLU A 208 -4.95 22.11 -4.66
CA GLU A 208 -6.09 22.86 -5.20
C GLU A 208 -7.09 23.17 -4.08
N THR A 209 -7.43 22.15 -3.27
CA THR A 209 -8.32 22.27 -2.12
C THR A 209 -7.71 23.18 -1.07
N PHE A 210 -6.41 23.05 -0.79
CA PHE A 210 -5.71 23.93 0.13
C PHE A 210 -5.80 25.38 -0.33
N ALA A 211 -5.53 25.66 -1.61
CA ALA A 211 -5.62 27.00 -2.16
C ALA A 211 -7.04 27.59 -2.11
N ALA A 212 -8.07 26.76 -2.33
CA ALA A 212 -9.47 27.18 -2.26
C ALA A 212 -9.94 27.53 -0.83
N GLN A 213 -9.31 26.94 0.20
CA GLN A 213 -9.64 27.18 1.61
C GLN A 213 -8.92 28.39 2.20
N VAL A 214 -7.90 28.93 1.52
CA VAL A 214 -7.15 30.09 2.00
C VAL A 214 -8.04 31.32 2.09
N GLY A 215 -8.13 31.90 3.28
CA GLY A 215 -8.82 33.17 3.52
C GLY A 215 -7.95 34.38 3.16
N ASN A 216 -8.22 35.52 3.78
CA ASN A 216 -7.49 36.78 3.52
C ASN A 216 -6.10 36.85 4.20
N ASN A 217 -5.50 35.72 4.59
CA ASN A 217 -4.21 35.69 5.27
C ASN A 217 -3.06 35.64 4.25
N PRO A 218 -2.22 36.70 4.13
CA PRO A 218 -1.13 36.74 3.15
C PRO A 218 -0.11 35.60 3.33
N TYR A 219 0.10 35.14 4.57
CA TYR A 219 1.01 34.03 4.84
C TYR A 219 0.49 32.72 4.23
N GLU A 220 -0.78 32.42 4.43
CA GLU A 220 -1.41 31.21 3.89
C GLU A 220 -1.51 31.25 2.36
N ALA A 221 -1.72 32.42 1.77
CA ALA A 221 -1.67 32.61 0.33
C ALA A 221 -0.30 32.24 -0.25
N HIS A 222 0.80 32.63 0.43
CA HIS A 222 2.14 32.21 0.02
C HIS A 222 2.37 30.71 0.20
N VAL A 223 1.87 30.10 1.27
CA VAL A 223 1.94 28.64 1.47
C VAL A 223 1.20 27.90 0.36
N ALA A 224 -0.01 28.35 -0.01
CA ALA A 224 -0.79 27.75 -1.09
C ALA A 224 -0.09 27.86 -2.46
N ALA A 225 0.45 29.04 -2.78
CA ALA A 225 1.23 29.24 -4.00
C ALA A 225 2.46 28.32 -4.05
N ALA A 226 3.19 28.22 -2.92
CA ALA A 226 4.34 27.34 -2.81
C ALA A 226 3.97 25.86 -2.88
N TYR A 227 2.87 25.44 -2.25
CA TYR A 227 2.39 24.05 -2.33
C TYR A 227 2.03 23.67 -3.76
N THR A 228 1.29 24.53 -4.46
CA THR A 228 0.93 24.33 -5.87
C THR A 228 2.16 24.17 -6.75
N ASP A 229 3.17 25.03 -6.58
CA ASP A 229 4.40 24.99 -7.36
C ASP A 229 5.27 23.77 -7.01
N TYR A 230 5.38 23.46 -5.73
CA TYR A 230 6.06 22.27 -5.21
C TYR A 230 5.48 20.98 -5.79
N GLN A 231 4.15 20.81 -5.73
CA GLN A 231 3.50 19.59 -6.22
C GLN A 231 3.62 19.46 -7.74
N ARG A 232 3.57 20.58 -8.47
CA ARG A 232 3.82 20.61 -9.92
C ARG A 232 5.23 20.13 -10.26
N ARG A 233 6.25 20.58 -9.52
CA ARG A 233 7.64 20.19 -9.75
C ARG A 233 7.89 18.71 -9.42
N LEU A 234 7.27 18.19 -8.34
CA LEU A 234 7.30 16.76 -8.04
C LEU A 234 6.72 15.93 -9.20
N ARG A 235 5.55 16.31 -9.71
CA ARG A 235 4.91 15.66 -10.87
C ARG A 235 5.81 15.70 -12.11
N GLN A 236 6.40 16.85 -12.43
CA GLN A 236 7.32 17.00 -13.57
C GLN A 236 8.58 16.14 -13.44
N ALA A 237 9.09 15.99 -12.21
CA ALA A 237 10.23 15.13 -11.92
C ALA A 237 9.87 13.63 -11.85
N ASN A 238 8.59 13.27 -12.03
CA ASN A 238 8.07 11.94 -11.76
C ASN A 238 8.54 11.46 -10.37
N ALA A 239 8.33 12.29 -9.36
CA ALA A 239 8.71 12.05 -7.98
C ALA A 239 7.49 12.20 -7.06
N LEU A 240 7.53 11.48 -5.95
CA LEU A 240 6.58 11.59 -4.84
C LEU A 240 7.38 11.84 -3.57
N ASP A 241 6.87 12.69 -2.67
CA ASP A 241 7.40 12.72 -1.31
C ASP A 241 6.75 11.65 -0.43
N PHE A 242 7.13 11.62 0.85
CA PHE A 242 6.68 10.57 1.77
C PHE A 242 5.16 10.62 2.01
N ASP A 243 4.59 11.82 2.11
CA ASP A 243 3.15 12.01 2.37
C ASP A 243 2.32 11.71 1.10
N ASP A 244 2.86 12.04 -0.09
CA ASP A 244 2.25 11.70 -1.38
C ASP A 244 2.01 10.20 -1.57
N ILE A 245 2.90 9.36 -1.01
CA ILE A 245 2.76 7.91 -1.12
C ILE A 245 1.42 7.46 -0.54
N ILE A 246 0.99 8.03 0.58
CA ILE A 246 -0.27 7.65 1.23
C ILE A 246 -1.43 8.33 0.53
N SER A 247 -1.40 9.66 0.38
CA SER A 247 -2.51 10.43 -0.18
C SER A 247 -2.84 10.00 -1.62
N MET A 248 -1.83 9.78 -2.47
CA MET A 248 -2.04 9.29 -3.84
C MET A 248 -2.65 7.89 -3.86
N THR A 249 -2.25 7.01 -2.93
CA THR A 249 -2.84 5.67 -2.84
C THR A 249 -4.32 5.74 -2.47
N VAL A 250 -4.67 6.59 -1.50
CA VAL A 250 -6.08 6.83 -1.14
C VAL A 250 -6.86 7.38 -2.34
N ASN A 251 -6.32 8.38 -3.04
CA ASN A 251 -6.95 8.96 -4.21
C ASN A 251 -7.20 7.92 -5.31
N ILE A 252 -6.25 7.00 -5.56
CA ILE A 252 -6.43 5.90 -6.52
C ILE A 252 -7.58 4.99 -6.10
N LEU A 253 -7.62 4.58 -4.84
CA LEU A 253 -8.66 3.68 -4.35
C LEU A 253 -10.05 4.32 -4.43
N GLN A 254 -10.15 5.63 -4.19
CA GLN A 254 -11.40 6.37 -4.27
C GLN A 254 -11.84 6.66 -5.72
N ALA A 255 -10.90 7.02 -6.59
CA ALA A 255 -11.18 7.38 -7.98
C ALA A 255 -11.41 6.16 -8.89
N PHE A 256 -10.81 5.02 -8.58
CA PHE A 256 -10.87 3.81 -9.41
C PHE A 256 -11.45 2.61 -8.62
N PRO A 257 -12.79 2.44 -8.60
CA PRO A 257 -13.45 1.38 -7.85
C PRO A 257 -12.92 -0.03 -8.14
N ALA A 258 -12.58 -0.33 -9.40
CA ALA A 258 -12.03 -1.64 -9.79
C ALA A 258 -10.68 -1.93 -9.13
N VAL A 259 -9.83 -0.91 -8.95
CA VAL A 259 -8.55 -1.03 -8.23
C VAL A 259 -8.82 -1.31 -6.75
N ARG A 260 -9.70 -0.53 -6.13
CA ARG A 260 -10.09 -0.73 -4.73
C ARG A 260 -10.67 -2.11 -4.48
N GLU A 261 -11.55 -2.56 -5.34
CA GLU A 261 -12.18 -3.87 -5.29
C GLU A 261 -11.16 -5.01 -5.45
N HIS A 262 -10.16 -4.85 -6.34
CA HIS A 262 -9.04 -5.80 -6.45
C HIS A 262 -8.33 -5.99 -5.11
N TYR A 263 -7.99 -4.90 -4.43
CA TYR A 263 -7.31 -4.96 -3.13
C TYR A 263 -8.21 -5.45 -1.99
N ARG A 264 -9.52 -5.12 -1.99
CA ARG A 264 -10.50 -5.64 -1.01
C ARG A 264 -10.76 -7.14 -1.15
N ARG A 265 -10.78 -7.67 -2.37
CA ARG A 265 -10.88 -9.12 -2.60
C ARG A 265 -9.61 -9.83 -2.17
N ARG A 266 -8.46 -9.19 -2.39
CA ARG A 266 -7.17 -9.69 -1.94
C ARG A 266 -7.11 -9.70 -0.42
N PHE A 267 -7.16 -8.55 0.24
CA PHE A 267 -6.96 -8.43 1.67
C PHE A 267 -8.25 -8.67 2.43
N ARG A 268 -8.42 -9.89 2.94
CA ARG A 268 -9.60 -10.29 3.73
C ARG A 268 -9.38 -10.15 5.23
N HIS A 269 -8.12 -10.06 5.66
CA HIS A 269 -7.74 -9.78 7.03
C HIS A 269 -6.69 -8.66 7.05
N VAL A 270 -7.05 -7.54 7.67
CA VAL A 270 -6.20 -6.36 7.82
C VAL A 270 -5.85 -6.20 9.29
N LEU A 271 -4.56 -6.18 9.60
CA LEU A 271 -4.04 -5.99 10.95
C LEU A 271 -3.20 -4.71 10.99
N VAL A 272 -3.39 -3.89 12.00
CA VAL A 272 -2.62 -2.65 12.19
C VAL A 272 -2.07 -2.60 13.61
N ASP A 273 -0.75 -2.49 13.73
CA ASP A 273 -0.05 -2.28 15.00
C ASP A 273 0.20 -0.79 15.25
N GLU A 274 0.37 -0.42 16.52
CA GLU A 274 0.54 0.97 17.00
C GLU A 274 -0.50 1.96 16.44
N TYR A 275 -1.78 1.54 16.44
CA TYR A 275 -2.87 2.29 15.83
C TYR A 275 -3.07 3.69 16.41
N GLN A 276 -2.60 3.95 17.65
CA GLN A 276 -2.64 5.29 18.26
C GLN A 276 -1.82 6.34 17.51
N ASP A 277 -0.85 5.93 16.70
CA ASP A 277 0.03 6.85 15.94
C ASP A 277 -0.54 7.16 14.54
N THR A 278 -1.77 6.72 14.23
CA THR A 278 -2.35 6.86 12.88
C THR A 278 -2.91 8.26 12.64
N ASN A 279 -2.57 8.83 11.47
CA ASN A 279 -3.17 10.09 11.00
C ASN A 279 -4.41 9.87 10.11
N HIS A 280 -5.08 10.95 9.71
CA HIS A 280 -6.31 10.87 8.92
C HIS A 280 -6.13 10.16 7.58
N ALA A 281 -5.03 10.41 6.86
CA ALA A 281 -4.72 9.75 5.60
C ALA A 281 -4.51 8.24 5.76
N GLN A 282 -3.78 7.81 6.80
CA GLN A 282 -3.56 6.40 7.12
C GLN A 282 -4.85 5.69 7.54
N TYR A 283 -5.66 6.35 8.38
CA TYR A 283 -6.99 5.87 8.74
C TYR A 283 -7.87 5.65 7.49
N THR A 284 -7.91 6.65 6.61
CA THR A 284 -8.72 6.59 5.39
C THR A 284 -8.23 5.48 4.47
N LEU A 285 -6.92 5.30 4.32
CA LEU A 285 -6.34 4.16 3.58
C LEU A 285 -6.85 2.82 4.12
N VAL A 286 -6.76 2.59 5.44
CA VAL A 286 -7.24 1.35 6.06
C VAL A 286 -8.73 1.18 5.79
N ARG A 287 -9.53 2.24 5.94
CA ARG A 287 -10.97 2.21 5.66
C ARG A 287 -11.28 1.84 4.21
N GLU A 288 -10.58 2.42 3.23
CA GLU A 288 -10.76 2.08 1.81
C GLU A 288 -10.39 0.62 1.52
N LEU A 289 -9.35 0.09 2.16
CA LEU A 289 -8.92 -1.31 2.00
C LEU A 289 -9.84 -2.32 2.71
N VAL A 290 -10.42 -1.94 3.85
CA VAL A 290 -11.32 -2.80 4.62
C VAL A 290 -12.71 -2.84 4.00
N GLY A 291 -13.23 -1.70 3.54
CA GLY A 291 -14.58 -1.57 3.02
C GLY A 291 -15.65 -1.42 4.11
N THR A 292 -16.89 -1.24 3.68
CA THR A 292 -18.06 -1.05 4.56
C THR A 292 -19.18 -2.02 4.18
N GLU A 293 -20.10 -2.26 5.12
CA GLU A 293 -21.28 -3.08 4.83
C GLU A 293 -22.09 -2.51 3.64
N GLY A 294 -22.72 -3.40 2.88
CA GLY A 294 -23.56 -3.03 1.73
C GLY A 294 -22.81 -2.82 0.40
N GLU A 295 -21.49 -2.98 0.38
CA GLU A 295 -20.70 -3.00 -0.86
C GLU A 295 -20.66 -4.41 -1.50
N GLU A 296 -20.27 -4.50 -2.78
CA GLU A 296 -20.20 -5.77 -3.52
C GLU A 296 -19.24 -6.79 -2.89
N VAL A 297 -18.12 -6.30 -2.35
CA VAL A 297 -17.15 -7.11 -1.62
C VAL A 297 -17.40 -6.89 -0.12
N PRO A 298 -17.69 -7.94 0.66
CA PRO A 298 -17.94 -7.79 2.10
C PRO A 298 -16.71 -7.20 2.79
N PRO A 299 -16.88 -6.47 3.91
CA PRO A 299 -15.76 -5.91 4.65
C PRO A 299 -14.70 -6.96 5.00
N ALA A 300 -13.43 -6.57 4.95
CA ALA A 300 -12.35 -7.36 5.52
C ALA A 300 -12.46 -7.38 7.05
N GLU A 301 -11.95 -8.43 7.69
CA GLU A 301 -11.79 -8.40 9.14
C GLU A 301 -10.65 -7.46 9.52
N LEU A 302 -10.97 -6.46 10.33
CA LEU A 302 -10.00 -5.49 10.84
C LEU A 302 -9.62 -5.82 12.28
N CYS A 303 -8.32 -5.94 12.54
CA CYS A 303 -7.76 -6.05 13.89
C CYS A 303 -6.76 -4.93 14.11
N VAL A 304 -7.05 -3.99 14.99
CA VAL A 304 -6.15 -2.90 15.34
C VAL A 304 -5.65 -3.05 16.77
N VAL A 305 -4.38 -2.74 16.99
CA VAL A 305 -3.74 -2.79 18.31
C VAL A 305 -3.15 -1.43 18.60
N GLY A 306 -3.40 -0.93 19.80
CA GLY A 306 -2.81 0.32 20.23
C GLY A 306 -2.69 0.44 21.74
N ASP A 307 -1.88 1.41 22.16
CA ASP A 307 -1.72 1.80 23.55
C ASP A 307 -2.13 3.27 23.71
N ALA A 308 -3.24 3.51 24.42
CA ALA A 308 -3.76 4.85 24.63
C ALA A 308 -2.80 5.74 25.45
N ASP A 309 -1.94 5.14 26.27
CA ASP A 309 -0.98 5.86 27.12
C ASP A 309 0.33 6.20 26.37
N GLN A 310 0.50 5.75 25.11
CA GLN A 310 1.70 5.97 24.29
C GLN A 310 1.46 6.81 23.03
N SER A 311 0.34 7.54 22.93
CA SER A 311 0.19 8.53 21.86
C SER A 311 1.16 9.70 22.11
N ILE A 312 2.13 9.89 21.21
CA ILE A 312 3.19 10.93 21.30
C ILE A 312 2.89 12.09 20.36
#